data_AF-A0A522MSC6-F1
#
_entry.id   AF-A0A522MSC6-F1
#
_cell.length_a   1.000
_cell.length_b   1.000
_cell.length_c   1.000
_cell.angle_alpha   90.00
_cell.angle_beta   90.00
_cell.angle_gamma   90.00
#
_symmetry.space_group_name_H-M   'P 1'
#
loop_
_entity.id
_entity.type
_entity.pdbx_description
1 polymer ?
#
loop_
_entity_poly.entity_id
_entity_poly.type
_entity_poly.pdbx_seq_one_letter_code
_entity_poly.pdbx_strand_id
1 'polypeptide(L)'
;MHDLVAGKLHDLPLEIRHDLGLFRHEVFVRRLGWSLPDIQGAAAVEWDRFDGENTVQIVALDSRRRVCGCARLIPTTGQYLVQDLLPRSLNIDLPCSPTVWELSRFAASVISDDSPSSISGMRLFPHAMAIAASLGATRIVGAVTRAIARLYRRFGLELRQIEPVGERHALPFMVCAIDLSALAFAHLGHDPDNLLNAITWYGPRPSTAISDMSVAVPRLRLFDGLPASPCDSGIGTEKGGQQTCGDCTPITGITPRRSCGDDAGCRRPSPNPA
;
A
#
# COMPACT_ATOMS: atom_id res chain seq x y z
N MET A 1 -4.76 -24.35 -0.91
CA MET A 1 -3.67 -23.65 -0.21
C MET A 1 -3.03 -22.72 -1.23
N HIS A 2 -2.69 -21.49 -0.83
CA HIS A 2 -2.02 -20.53 -1.70
C HIS A 2 -0.55 -20.54 -1.34
N ASP A 3 0.32 -20.62 -2.35
CA ASP A 3 1.76 -20.63 -2.12
C ASP A 3 2.28 -19.19 -2.18
N LEU A 4 3.16 -18.83 -1.26
CA LEU A 4 3.86 -17.55 -1.26
C LEU A 4 5.32 -17.78 -1.59
N VAL A 5 5.81 -17.03 -2.57
CA VAL A 5 7.22 -17.05 -2.96
C VAL A 5 7.82 -15.66 -2.81
N ALA A 6 9.08 -15.59 -2.43
CA ALA A 6 9.82 -14.34 -2.33
C ALA A 6 11.27 -14.50 -2.77
N GLY A 7 11.88 -13.42 -3.25
CA GLY A 7 13.27 -13.41 -3.66
C GLY A 7 13.58 -12.19 -4.51
N LYS A 8 14.84 -12.03 -4.91
CA LYS A 8 15.20 -11.02 -5.90
C LYS A 8 14.60 -11.40 -7.25
N LEU A 9 14.33 -10.40 -8.09
CA LEU A 9 13.69 -10.65 -9.39
C LEU A 9 14.46 -11.69 -10.24
N HIS A 10 15.79 -11.63 -10.25
CA HIS A 10 16.64 -12.55 -10.99
C HIS A 10 16.74 -13.96 -10.38
N ASP A 11 16.44 -14.11 -9.09
CA ASP A 11 16.44 -15.40 -8.39
C ASP A 11 15.12 -16.15 -8.57
N LEU A 12 14.03 -15.44 -8.86
CA LEU A 12 12.74 -16.06 -9.13
C LEU A 12 12.78 -16.93 -10.40
N PRO A 13 12.10 -18.10 -10.40
CA PRO A 13 11.92 -18.91 -11.60
C PRO A 13 11.37 -18.08 -12.76
N LEU A 14 11.84 -18.37 -13.98
CA LEU A 14 11.52 -17.59 -15.18
C LEU A 14 10.00 -17.49 -15.42
N GLU A 15 9.26 -18.58 -15.20
CA GLU A 15 7.81 -18.62 -15.33
C GLU A 15 7.12 -17.68 -14.34
N ILE A 16 7.52 -17.73 -13.06
CA ILE A 16 6.99 -16.85 -12.02
C ILE A 16 7.31 -15.39 -12.32
N ARG A 17 8.53 -15.11 -12.79
CA ARG A 17 8.95 -13.76 -13.20
C ARG A 17 8.08 -13.22 -14.33
N HIS A 18 7.90 -14.00 -15.38
CA HIS A 18 7.09 -13.62 -16.53
C HIS A 18 5.63 -13.35 -16.11
N ASP A 19 5.02 -14.28 -15.36
CA ASP A 19 3.64 -14.16 -14.93
C ASP A 19 3.44 -13.01 -13.92
N LEU A 20 4.44 -12.73 -13.08
CA LEU A 20 4.44 -11.54 -12.22
C LEU A 20 4.38 -10.26 -13.07
N GLY A 21 5.18 -10.18 -14.13
CA GLY A 21 5.17 -9.05 -15.06
C GLY A 21 3.78 -8.86 -15.72
N LEU A 22 3.16 -9.95 -16.20
CA LEU A 22 1.83 -9.93 -16.79
C LEU A 22 0.75 -9.49 -15.78
N PHE A 23 0.81 -10.04 -14.55
CA PHE A 23 -0.10 -9.69 -13.47
C PHE A 23 -0.01 -8.21 -13.11
N ARG A 24 1.22 -7.71 -12.95
CA ARG A 24 1.48 -6.29 -12.66
C ARG A 24 0.94 -5.39 -13.78
N HIS A 25 1.15 -5.75 -15.03
CA HIS A 25 0.61 -4.99 -16.17
C HIS A 25 -0.92 -4.98 -16.17
N GLU A 26 -1.57 -6.12 -15.96
CA GLU A 26 -3.03 -6.21 -15.84
C GLU A 26 -3.57 -5.32 -14.71
N VAL A 27 -2.96 -5.36 -13.53
CA VAL A 27 -3.46 -4.60 -12.39
C VAL A 27 -3.15 -3.11 -12.52
N PHE A 28 -1.87 -2.75 -12.66
CA PHE A 28 -1.42 -1.36 -12.52
C PHE A 28 -1.67 -0.54 -13.80
N VAL A 29 -1.50 -1.14 -14.98
CA VAL A 29 -1.68 -0.43 -16.26
C VAL A 29 -3.12 -0.55 -16.73
N ARG A 30 -3.62 -1.78 -16.94
CA ARG A 30 -4.94 -1.97 -17.56
C ARG A 30 -6.10 -1.60 -16.64
N ARG A 31 -6.09 -2.06 -15.38
CA ARG A 31 -7.21 -1.84 -14.45
C ARG A 31 -7.14 -0.51 -13.70
N LEU A 32 -5.95 -0.11 -13.24
CA LEU A 32 -5.76 1.14 -12.48
C LEU A 32 -5.39 2.34 -13.36
N GLY A 33 -5.09 2.12 -14.65
CA GLY A 33 -4.87 3.20 -15.61
C GLY A 33 -3.56 3.98 -15.38
N TRP A 34 -2.54 3.39 -14.74
CA TRP A 34 -1.29 4.10 -14.50
C TRP A 34 -0.49 4.24 -15.80
N SER A 35 -0.16 5.49 -16.16
CA SER A 35 0.77 5.81 -17.25
C SER A 35 2.20 5.67 -16.75
N LEU A 36 2.87 4.59 -17.13
CA LEU A 36 4.28 4.38 -16.80
C LEU A 36 5.16 4.82 -17.98
N PRO A 37 6.17 5.69 -17.75
CA PRO A 37 6.94 6.33 -18.82
C PRO A 37 7.72 5.34 -19.71
N ASP A 38 8.04 4.16 -19.21
CA ASP A 38 8.91 3.18 -19.87
C ASP A 38 8.15 2.00 -20.52
N ILE A 39 6.81 1.98 -20.45
CA ILE A 39 6.01 0.94 -21.08
C ILE A 39 5.65 1.39 -22.50
N GLN A 40 6.50 1.04 -23.46
CA GLN A 40 6.11 1.14 -24.87
C GLN A 40 4.94 0.18 -25.12
N GLY A 41 3.91 0.66 -25.83
CA GLY A 41 2.57 0.06 -25.95
C GLY A 41 2.44 -1.36 -26.52
N ALA A 42 3.52 -2.14 -26.54
CA ALA A 42 3.56 -3.56 -26.89
C ALA A 42 4.13 -4.47 -25.78
N ALA A 43 4.71 -3.93 -24.70
CA ALA A 43 5.20 -4.76 -23.59
C ALA A 43 4.03 -5.22 -22.71
N ALA A 44 3.68 -6.52 -22.83
CA ALA A 44 2.62 -7.15 -22.03
C ALA A 44 2.95 -7.29 -20.54
N VAL A 45 4.15 -6.88 -20.11
CA VAL A 45 4.67 -6.99 -18.74
C VAL A 45 4.97 -5.61 -18.16
N GLU A 46 4.86 -5.45 -16.84
CA GLU A 46 5.18 -4.20 -16.14
C GLU A 46 6.41 -4.36 -15.27
N TRP A 47 7.43 -3.57 -15.59
CA TRP A 47 8.66 -3.38 -14.83
C TRP A 47 9.03 -1.91 -14.84
N ASP A 48 9.65 -1.42 -13.77
CA ASP A 48 10.22 -0.08 -13.70
C ASP A 48 11.68 -0.12 -13.22
N ARG A 49 12.35 1.03 -13.20
CA ARG A 49 13.76 1.15 -12.75
C ARG A 49 14.04 0.66 -11.33
N PHE A 50 13.01 0.51 -10.49
CA PHE A 50 13.14 0.05 -9.11
C PHE A 50 13.08 -1.48 -9.00
N ASP A 51 12.86 -2.20 -10.09
CA ASP A 51 12.96 -3.66 -10.16
C ASP A 51 14.43 -4.15 -10.29
N GLY A 52 15.33 -3.52 -9.54
CA GLY A 52 16.77 -3.78 -9.55
C GLY A 52 17.24 -4.91 -8.62
N GLU A 53 18.57 -5.03 -8.47
CA GLU A 53 19.23 -6.14 -7.78
C GLU A 53 18.98 -6.22 -6.27
N ASN A 54 18.60 -5.12 -5.63
CA ASN A 54 18.37 -5.04 -4.19
C ASN A 54 16.89 -5.10 -3.81
N THR A 55 16.03 -5.33 -4.80
CA THR A 55 14.58 -5.35 -4.64
C THR A 55 14.08 -6.77 -4.42
N VAL A 56 13.28 -6.95 -3.37
CA VAL A 56 12.63 -8.22 -3.08
C VAL A 56 11.22 -8.19 -3.66
N GLN A 57 10.92 -9.18 -4.50
CA GLN A 57 9.60 -9.43 -5.04
C GLN A 57 8.91 -10.47 -4.16
N ILE A 58 7.64 -10.25 -3.86
CA ILE A 58 6.78 -11.16 -3.12
C ILE A 58 5.62 -11.50 -4.04
N VAL A 59 5.35 -12.78 -4.24
CA VAL A 59 4.35 -13.26 -5.20
C VAL A 59 3.45 -14.28 -4.52
N ALA A 60 2.14 -14.06 -4.61
CA ALA A 60 1.12 -15.00 -4.17
C ALA A 60 0.62 -15.81 -5.36
N LEU A 61 0.59 -17.13 -5.21
CA LEU A 61 0.16 -18.07 -6.23
C LEU A 61 -1.18 -18.73 -5.83
N ASP A 62 -2.07 -18.89 -6.80
CA ASP A 62 -3.30 -19.67 -6.62
C ASP A 62 -3.00 -21.18 -6.60
N SER A 63 -4.02 -22.00 -6.36
CA SER A 63 -3.89 -23.47 -6.36
C SER A 63 -3.49 -24.06 -7.72
N ARG A 64 -3.54 -23.27 -8.79
CA ARG A 64 -3.10 -23.63 -10.15
C ARG A 64 -1.72 -23.01 -10.46
N ARG A 65 -1.01 -22.51 -9.44
CA ARG A 65 0.29 -21.83 -9.53
C ARG A 65 0.29 -20.55 -10.35
N ARG A 66 -0.87 -19.92 -10.58
CA ARG A 66 -0.95 -18.65 -11.28
C ARG A 66 -0.77 -17.49 -10.31
N VAL A 67 -0.11 -16.43 -10.75
CA VAL A 67 0.05 -15.21 -9.94
C VAL A 67 -1.32 -14.60 -9.66
N CYS A 68 -1.64 -14.47 -8.38
CA CYS A 68 -2.87 -13.88 -7.89
C CYS A 68 -2.63 -12.70 -6.92
N GLY A 69 -1.38 -12.37 -6.63
CA GLY A 69 -1.00 -11.19 -5.87
C GLY A 69 0.49 -10.93 -5.92
N CYS A 70 0.88 -9.68 -5.67
CA CYS A 70 2.27 -9.28 -5.58
C CYS A 70 2.48 -8.15 -4.58
N ALA A 71 3.71 -8.04 -4.11
CA ALA A 71 4.24 -6.90 -3.39
C ALA A 71 5.73 -6.76 -3.67
N ARG A 72 6.26 -5.55 -3.50
CA ARG A 72 7.68 -5.23 -3.74
C ARG A 72 8.27 -4.51 -2.54
N LEU A 73 9.44 -4.94 -2.10
CA LEU A 73 10.22 -4.32 -1.03
C LEU A 73 11.53 -3.75 -1.58
N ILE A 74 11.81 -2.48 -1.29
CA ILE A 74 13.01 -1.75 -1.75
C ILE A 74 13.70 -1.13 -0.53
N PRO A 75 15.03 -1.25 -0.37
CA PRO A 75 15.74 -0.62 0.74
C PRO A 75 15.77 0.91 0.57
N THR A 76 15.47 1.66 1.62
CA THR A 76 15.46 3.13 1.55
C THR A 76 16.86 3.76 1.53
N THR A 77 17.91 2.97 1.71
CA THR A 77 19.31 3.42 1.55
C THR A 77 19.71 3.70 0.10
N GLY A 78 18.89 3.27 -0.86
CA GLY A 78 19.05 3.55 -2.30
C GLY A 78 17.94 4.44 -2.85
N GLN A 79 17.79 4.46 -4.18
CA GLN A 79 16.64 5.07 -4.83
C GLN A 79 15.40 4.19 -4.66
N TYR A 80 14.26 4.79 -4.32
CA TYR A 80 12.97 4.10 -4.16
C TYR A 80 11.79 4.93 -4.66
N LEU A 81 10.64 4.29 -4.89
CA LEU A 81 9.56 4.86 -5.71
C LEU A 81 9.01 6.18 -5.18
N VAL A 82 8.76 6.29 -3.88
CA VAL A 82 8.18 7.48 -3.25
C VAL A 82 9.02 8.74 -3.50
N GLN A 83 10.34 8.63 -3.59
CA GLN A 83 11.20 9.78 -3.91
C GLN A 83 10.87 10.38 -5.28
N ASP A 84 10.50 9.53 -6.24
CA ASP A 84 10.21 9.94 -7.62
C ASP A 84 8.74 10.29 -7.85
N LEU A 85 7.85 9.89 -6.93
CA LEU A 85 6.43 10.29 -6.97
C LEU A 85 6.20 11.71 -6.42
N LEU A 86 7.11 12.20 -5.59
CA LEU A 86 6.96 13.49 -4.92
C LEU A 86 7.55 14.61 -5.77
N PRO A 87 6.82 15.72 -6.00
CA PRO A 87 7.37 16.90 -6.64
C PRO A 87 8.63 17.39 -5.92
N ARG A 88 9.68 17.72 -6.66
CA ARG A 88 10.95 18.25 -6.10
C ARG A 88 10.77 19.56 -5.31
N SER A 89 9.66 20.26 -5.51
CA SER A 89 9.29 21.46 -4.75
C SER A 89 8.81 21.15 -3.33
N LEU A 90 8.43 19.90 -3.05
CA LEU A 90 8.05 19.48 -1.70
C LEU A 90 9.30 19.21 -0.88
N ASN A 91 9.50 20.00 0.17
CA ASN A 91 10.53 19.72 1.16
C ASN A 91 10.03 18.64 2.12
N ILE A 92 10.15 17.37 1.72
CA ILE A 92 9.79 16.20 2.55
C ILE A 92 11.07 15.51 3.02
N ASP A 93 11.20 15.31 4.33
CA ASP A 93 12.22 14.45 4.89
C ASP A 93 11.83 12.98 4.69
N LEU A 94 12.47 12.35 3.73
CA LEU A 94 12.23 10.98 3.32
C LEU A 94 13.28 10.06 3.94
N PRO A 95 12.91 8.89 4.46
CA PRO A 95 13.85 8.02 5.15
C PRO A 95 14.97 7.54 4.22
N CYS A 96 16.19 7.55 4.75
CA CYS A 96 17.35 6.87 4.18
C CYS A 96 18.00 6.06 5.29
N SER A 97 17.55 4.80 5.48
CA SER A 97 17.98 3.99 6.62
C SER A 97 18.01 2.50 6.30
N PRO A 98 19.02 1.74 6.78
CA PRO A 98 19.09 0.30 6.57
C PRO A 98 17.95 -0.45 7.25
N THR A 99 17.29 0.15 8.24
CA THR A 99 16.16 -0.45 8.97
C THR A 99 14.80 0.04 8.47
N VAL A 100 14.75 0.75 7.35
CA VAL A 100 13.50 1.22 6.74
C VAL A 100 13.43 0.77 5.29
N TRP A 101 12.33 0.13 4.92
CA TRP A 101 12.10 -0.40 3.58
C TRP A 101 10.83 0.21 2.98
N GLU A 102 10.85 0.49 1.67
CA GLU A 102 9.64 0.84 0.94
C GLU A 102 8.86 -0.42 0.59
N LEU A 103 7.54 -0.41 0.82
CA LEU A 103 6.57 -1.33 0.24
C LEU A 103 5.84 -0.67 -0.94
N SER A 104 6.01 -1.21 -2.14
CA SER A 104 5.36 -0.75 -3.37
C SER A 104 4.78 -1.91 -4.17
N ARG A 105 4.09 -1.61 -5.29
CA ARG A 105 3.45 -2.61 -6.19
C ARG A 105 2.63 -3.66 -5.43
N PHE A 106 1.87 -3.22 -4.44
CA PHE A 106 1.04 -4.08 -3.60
C PHE A 106 -0.33 -4.30 -4.24
N ALA A 107 -0.63 -5.53 -4.64
CA ALA A 107 -1.92 -5.91 -5.19
C ALA A 107 -2.24 -7.37 -4.92
N ALA A 108 -3.52 -7.68 -4.73
CA ALA A 108 -4.02 -9.04 -4.73
C ALA A 108 -5.33 -9.07 -5.52
N SER A 109 -5.51 -10.10 -6.35
CA SER A 109 -6.71 -10.28 -7.13
C SER A 109 -7.82 -10.81 -6.23
N VAL A 110 -8.92 -10.07 -6.17
CA VAL A 110 -10.21 -10.59 -5.73
C VAL A 110 -10.77 -11.32 -6.95
N ILE A 111 -10.55 -12.62 -7.05
CA ILE A 111 -11.22 -13.41 -8.09
C ILE A 111 -12.71 -13.44 -7.71
N SER A 112 -13.54 -13.02 -8.66
CA SER A 112 -14.98 -12.78 -8.55
C SER A 112 -15.76 -13.93 -7.92
N ASP A 113 -16.58 -13.57 -6.93
CA ASP A 113 -17.86 -14.08 -6.41
C ASP A 113 -18.28 -15.56 -6.40
N ASP A 114 -17.51 -16.56 -6.85
CA ASP A 114 -17.94 -17.97 -6.73
C ASP A 114 -16.80 -18.99 -6.49
N SER A 115 -15.63 -18.54 -6.02
CA SER A 115 -14.50 -19.43 -5.74
C SER A 115 -13.94 -19.26 -4.31
N PRO A 116 -13.75 -20.35 -3.54
CA PRO A 116 -13.14 -20.33 -2.21
C PRO A 116 -11.63 -19.98 -2.19
N SER A 117 -11.05 -19.51 -3.31
CA SER A 117 -9.62 -19.26 -3.49
C SER A 117 -9.25 -17.78 -3.70
N SER A 118 -10.02 -16.84 -3.15
CA SER A 118 -9.72 -15.40 -3.22
C SER A 118 -8.76 -14.96 -2.09
N ILE A 119 -7.73 -14.18 -2.42
CA ILE A 119 -6.82 -13.59 -1.42
C ILE A 119 -7.17 -12.11 -1.29
N SER A 120 -7.84 -11.73 -0.20
CA SER A 120 -7.92 -10.32 0.21
C SER A 120 -6.49 -9.77 0.34
N GLY A 121 -6.22 -8.55 -0.11
CA GLY A 121 -4.90 -7.92 0.07
C GLY A 121 -4.39 -8.03 1.51
N MET A 122 -5.29 -7.99 2.50
CA MET A 122 -4.95 -8.14 3.90
C MET A 122 -4.50 -9.56 4.33
N ARG A 123 -4.57 -10.56 3.46
CA ARG A 123 -3.93 -11.87 3.66
C ARG A 123 -2.47 -11.86 3.18
N LEU A 124 -2.14 -11.05 2.17
CA LEU A 124 -0.76 -10.90 1.66
C LEU A 124 0.04 -9.90 2.50
N PHE A 125 -0.59 -8.84 2.98
CA PHE A 125 0.05 -7.74 3.69
C PHE A 125 0.91 -8.17 4.91
N PRO A 126 0.44 -9.05 5.81
CA PRO A 126 1.24 -9.50 6.96
C PRO A 126 2.54 -10.21 6.54
N HIS A 127 2.50 -10.98 5.45
CA HIS A 127 3.69 -11.65 4.91
C HIS A 127 4.71 -10.64 4.38
N ALA A 128 4.26 -9.56 3.73
CA ALA A 128 5.16 -8.50 3.29
C ALA A 128 5.82 -7.78 4.48
N MET A 129 5.07 -7.54 5.56
CA MET A 129 5.63 -7.02 6.81
C MET A 129 6.66 -7.97 7.43
N ALA A 130 6.35 -9.27 7.50
CA ALA A 130 7.24 -10.26 8.09
C ALA A 130 8.54 -10.40 7.28
N ILE A 131 8.46 -10.41 5.94
CA ILE A 131 9.63 -10.40 5.07
C ILE A 131 10.47 -9.15 5.32
N ALA A 132 9.86 -7.96 5.34
CA ALA A 132 10.58 -6.73 5.64
C ALA A 132 11.29 -6.79 7.01
N ALA A 133 10.61 -7.30 8.04
CA ALA A 133 11.21 -7.47 9.36
C ALA A 133 12.40 -8.45 9.32
N SER A 134 12.28 -9.57 8.60
CA SER A 134 13.37 -10.54 8.44
C SER A 134 14.59 -9.98 7.70
N LEU A 135 14.39 -8.92 6.90
CA LEU A 135 15.43 -8.14 6.22
C LEU A 135 16.05 -7.05 7.11
N GLY A 136 15.70 -6.99 8.40
CA GLY A 136 16.19 -6.00 9.36
C GLY A 136 15.36 -4.70 9.39
N ALA A 137 14.20 -4.65 8.73
CA ALA A 137 13.34 -3.48 8.81
C ALA A 137 12.66 -3.40 10.19
N THR A 138 12.64 -2.20 10.76
CA THR A 138 11.80 -1.85 11.91
C THR A 138 10.53 -1.12 11.46
N ARG A 139 10.50 -0.70 10.19
CA ARG A 139 9.44 0.12 9.61
C ARG A 139 9.37 -0.09 8.11
N ILE A 140 8.15 -0.07 7.59
CA ILE A 140 7.90 0.08 6.15
C ILE A 140 7.34 1.47 5.85
N VAL A 141 7.67 1.99 4.67
CA VAL A 141 7.08 3.21 4.11
C VAL A 141 6.46 2.94 2.76
N GLY A 142 5.48 3.75 2.34
CA GLY A 142 4.92 3.63 1.00
C GLY A 142 3.88 4.68 0.69
N ALA A 143 3.60 4.85 -0.60
CA ALA A 143 2.48 5.63 -1.09
C ALA A 143 1.21 4.76 -1.08
N VAL A 144 0.17 5.25 -0.41
CA VAL A 144 -1.13 4.57 -0.31
C VAL A 144 -2.27 5.54 -0.60
N THR A 145 -3.38 5.03 -1.14
CA THR A 145 -4.60 5.85 -1.24
C THR A 145 -5.23 6.03 0.14
N ARG A 146 -6.05 7.08 0.30
CA ARG A 146 -6.83 7.30 1.54
C ARG A 146 -7.71 6.10 1.91
N ALA A 147 -8.23 5.39 0.90
CA ALA A 147 -9.03 4.19 1.10
C ALA A 147 -8.22 3.03 1.70
N ILE A 148 -7.01 2.81 1.20
CA ILE A 148 -6.10 1.78 1.74
C ILE A 148 -5.61 2.17 3.14
N ALA A 149 -5.29 3.46 3.38
CA ALA A 149 -4.91 3.92 4.70
C ALA A 149 -6.03 3.69 5.75
N ARG A 150 -7.28 3.94 5.38
CA ARG A 150 -8.45 3.60 6.20
C ARG A 150 -8.60 2.10 6.43
N LEU A 151 -8.35 1.29 5.41
CA LEU A 151 -8.39 -0.16 5.52
C LEU A 151 -7.35 -0.65 6.54
N TYR A 152 -6.10 -0.22 6.44
CA TYR A 152 -5.06 -0.62 7.38
C TYR A 152 -5.40 -0.20 8.82
N ARG A 153 -5.90 1.02 9.03
CA ARG A 153 -6.38 1.46 10.37
C ARG A 153 -7.52 0.60 10.91
N ARG A 154 -8.44 0.14 10.07
CA ARG A 154 -9.52 -0.77 10.46
C ARG A 154 -9.00 -2.13 10.94
N PHE A 155 -7.84 -2.55 10.45
CA PHE A 155 -7.11 -3.74 10.91
C PHE A 155 -6.19 -3.45 12.12
N GLY A 156 -6.34 -2.28 12.77
CA GLY A 156 -5.59 -1.92 13.97
C GLY A 156 -4.18 -1.38 13.71
N LEU A 157 -3.79 -1.17 12.45
CA LEU A 157 -2.45 -0.65 12.15
C LEU A 157 -2.37 0.86 12.37
N GLU A 158 -1.28 1.28 13.02
CA GLU A 158 -0.94 2.69 13.14
C GLU A 158 -0.19 3.17 11.89
N LEU A 159 -0.76 4.16 11.22
CA LEU A 159 -0.17 4.79 10.05
C LEU A 159 0.27 6.20 10.40
N ARG A 160 1.59 6.41 10.46
CA ARG A 160 2.17 7.75 10.58
C ARG A 160 2.33 8.34 9.19
N GLN A 161 1.63 9.42 8.93
CA GLN A 161 1.75 10.14 7.67
C GLN A 161 3.08 10.89 7.63
N ILE A 162 3.78 10.81 6.50
CA ILE A 162 4.94 11.64 6.20
C ILE A 162 4.41 12.83 5.40
N GLU A 163 4.38 14.00 6.02
CA GLU A 163 3.88 15.24 5.41
C GLU A 163 5.04 16.12 4.92
N PRO A 164 4.84 16.90 3.85
CA PRO A 164 5.76 17.99 3.49
C PRO A 164 5.91 18.98 4.64
N VAL A 165 7.13 19.49 4.81
CA VAL A 165 7.38 20.62 5.69
C VAL A 165 6.85 21.88 4.99
N GLY A 166 5.76 22.45 5.51
CA GLY A 166 5.15 23.68 4.97
C GLY A 166 3.75 23.46 4.39
N GLU A 167 3.50 23.99 3.19
CA GLU A 167 2.17 23.99 2.58
C GLU A 167 1.65 22.59 2.23
N ARG A 168 0.36 22.38 2.50
CA ARG A 168 -0.34 21.13 2.16
C ARG A 168 -0.61 21.09 0.66
N HIS A 169 0.20 20.33 -0.07
CA HIS A 169 -0.14 19.96 -1.44
C HIS A 169 -1.15 18.81 -1.46
N ALA A 170 -2.21 18.96 -2.27
CA ALA A 170 -3.23 17.94 -2.45
C ALA A 170 -2.72 16.82 -3.38
N LEU A 171 -1.95 15.88 -2.84
CA LEU A 171 -1.57 14.67 -3.55
C LEU A 171 -2.74 13.67 -3.59
N PRO A 172 -2.93 12.91 -4.69
CA PRO A 172 -3.97 11.89 -4.78
C PRO A 172 -3.68 10.65 -3.91
N PHE A 173 -2.50 10.58 -3.31
CA PHE A 173 -2.05 9.56 -2.38
C PHE A 173 -1.47 10.18 -1.11
N MET A 174 -1.27 9.35 -0.10
CA MET A 174 -0.59 9.69 1.15
C MET A 174 0.71 8.89 1.21
N VAL A 175 1.79 9.50 1.69
CA VAL A 175 2.98 8.75 2.09
C VAL A 175 2.83 8.41 3.56
N CYS A 176 2.92 7.13 3.89
CA CYS A 176 2.73 6.64 5.26
C CYS A 176 3.84 5.68 5.65
N ALA A 177 4.13 5.66 6.95
CA ALA A 177 5.00 4.71 7.62
C ALA A 177 4.19 3.82 8.57
N ILE A 178 4.57 2.54 8.64
CA ILE A 178 4.01 1.55 9.57
C ILE A 178 5.19 0.89 10.30
N ASP A 179 5.16 0.89 11.63
CA ASP A 179 6.17 0.19 12.43
C ASP A 179 5.90 -1.32 12.45
N LEU A 180 6.97 -2.10 12.32
CA LEU A 180 6.95 -3.55 12.32
C LEU A 180 7.12 -4.09 13.75
N SER A 181 6.22 -3.68 14.65
CA SER A 181 6.24 -4.09 16.05
C SER A 181 5.47 -5.39 16.27
N ALA A 182 5.77 -6.10 17.36
CA ALA A 182 5.00 -7.27 17.79
C ALA A 182 3.50 -6.96 17.92
N LEU A 183 3.15 -5.74 18.37
CA LEU A 183 1.76 -5.29 18.46
C LEU A 183 1.10 -5.18 17.08
N ALA A 184 1.82 -4.69 16.06
CA ALA A 184 1.28 -4.59 14.71
C ALA A 184 0.95 -5.98 14.12
N PHE A 185 1.82 -6.97 14.33
CA PHE A 185 1.55 -8.36 13.94
C PHE A 185 0.39 -8.98 14.74
N ALA A 186 0.33 -8.72 16.05
CA ALA A 186 -0.76 -9.17 16.91
C ALA A 186 -2.13 -8.60 16.49
N HIS A 187 -2.21 -7.32 16.10
CA HIS A 187 -3.44 -6.72 15.57
C HIS A 187 -3.92 -7.38 14.27
N LEU A 188 -2.98 -7.90 13.47
CA LEU A 188 -3.29 -8.68 12.27
C LEU A 188 -3.58 -10.15 12.58
N GLY A 189 -3.47 -10.59 13.85
CA GLY A 189 -3.71 -11.97 14.27
C GLY A 189 -2.64 -12.94 13.78
N HIS A 190 -1.42 -12.46 13.53
CA HIS A 190 -0.35 -13.26 12.96
C HIS A 190 0.91 -13.25 13.83
N ASP A 191 1.61 -14.38 13.83
CA ASP A 191 2.96 -14.51 14.34
C ASP A 191 3.95 -14.41 13.16
N PRO A 192 5.00 -13.58 13.26
CA PRO A 192 5.91 -13.34 12.14
C PRO A 192 6.69 -14.60 11.73
N ASP A 193 7.06 -15.48 12.65
CA ASP A 193 7.81 -16.70 12.33
C ASP A 193 6.92 -17.68 11.54
N ASN A 194 5.66 -17.82 11.91
CA ASN A 194 4.69 -18.61 11.14
C ASN A 194 4.48 -18.06 9.73
N LEU A 195 4.42 -16.74 9.56
CA LEU A 195 4.32 -16.11 8.24
C LEU A 195 5.55 -16.40 7.38
N LEU A 196 6.76 -16.32 7.97
CA LEU A 196 8.02 -16.60 7.29
C LEU A 196 8.15 -18.08 6.89
N ASN A 197 7.72 -19.00 7.75
CA ASN A 197 7.74 -20.43 7.47
C ASN A 197 6.82 -20.84 6.31
N ALA A 198 5.80 -20.03 6.00
CA ALA A 198 4.91 -20.23 4.86
C ALA A 198 5.49 -19.75 3.51
N ILE A 199 6.66 -19.11 3.52
CA ILE A 199 7.26 -18.49 2.31
C ILE A 199 8.35 -19.39 1.73
N THR A 200 8.23 -19.67 0.43
CA THR A 200 9.33 -20.26 -0.35
C THR A 200 10.27 -19.15 -0.82
N TRP A 201 11.46 -19.09 -0.24
CA TRP A 201 12.49 -18.13 -0.64
C TRP A 201 13.35 -18.64 -1.79
N TYR A 202 13.55 -17.81 -2.81
CA TYR A 202 14.47 -18.06 -3.93
C TYR A 202 15.68 -17.15 -3.84
N GLY A 203 16.86 -17.74 -4.05
CA GLY A 203 18.15 -17.04 -3.95
C GLY A 203 18.78 -17.12 -2.57
N PRO A 204 19.89 -16.38 -2.34
CA PRO A 204 20.53 -16.30 -1.04
C PRO A 204 19.54 -15.77 0.00
N ARG A 205 19.40 -16.47 1.13
CA ARG A 205 18.61 -15.93 2.24
C ARG A 205 19.35 -14.72 2.84
N PRO A 206 18.63 -13.65 3.21
CA PRO A 206 19.21 -12.57 3.98
C PRO A 206 19.77 -13.15 5.28
N SER A 207 21.00 -12.79 5.65
CA SER A 207 21.54 -13.16 6.96
C SER A 207 20.68 -12.48 8.04
N THR A 208 19.85 -13.27 8.71
CA THR A 208 19.07 -12.83 9.87
C THR A 208 20.02 -12.42 11.00
N ALA A 209 20.29 -11.13 11.12
CA ALA A 209 20.77 -10.56 12.38
C ALA A 209 19.55 -10.42 13.31
N ILE A 210 19.04 -11.55 13.82
CA ILE A 210 18.10 -11.52 14.94
C ILE A 210 18.94 -11.20 16.17
N SER A 211 19.06 -9.92 16.51
CA SER A 211 19.45 -9.52 17.85
C SER A 211 18.25 -9.75 18.75
N ASP A 212 18.34 -10.81 19.54
CA ASP A 212 17.56 -11.16 20.72
C ASP A 212 16.68 -10.02 21.28
N MET A 213 15.40 -9.95 20.86
CA MET A 213 14.41 -9.12 21.55
C MET A 213 13.84 -9.89 22.74
N SER A 214 14.69 -10.17 23.74
CA SER A 214 14.18 -10.51 25.07
C SER A 214 13.68 -9.23 25.74
N VAL A 215 12.42 -8.87 25.51
CA VAL A 215 11.76 -7.85 26.32
C VAL A 215 11.42 -8.50 27.66
N ALA A 216 12.24 -8.22 28.68
CA ALA A 216 11.85 -8.48 30.05
C ALA A 216 10.62 -7.61 30.37
N VAL A 217 9.45 -8.24 30.48
CA VAL A 217 8.23 -7.60 30.97
C VAL A 217 8.43 -7.33 32.47
N PRO A 218 8.44 -6.06 32.93
CA PRO A 218 8.46 -5.80 34.36
C PRO A 218 7.09 -6.18 34.92
N ARG A 219 7.05 -7.14 35.84
CA ARG A 219 5.88 -7.41 36.69
C ARG A 219 5.54 -6.14 37.47
N LEU A 220 4.50 -5.41 37.05
CA LEU A 220 3.91 -4.35 37.86
C LEU A 220 3.39 -5.00 39.15
N ARG A 221 3.94 -4.57 40.29
CA ARG A 221 3.35 -4.89 41.60
C ARG A 221 2.08 -4.07 41.74
N LEU A 222 0.96 -4.77 41.95
CA LEU A 222 -0.30 -4.17 42.38
C LEU A 222 -0.03 -3.41 43.68
N PHE A 223 -0.23 -2.09 43.67
CA PHE A 223 -0.29 -1.28 44.88
C PHE A 223 -1.69 -1.41 45.48
N ASP A 224 -1.72 -1.75 46.76
CA ASP A 224 -2.91 -1.79 47.60
C ASP A 224 -3.53 -0.40 47.78
N GLY A 225 -4.86 -0.34 47.67
CA GLY A 225 -5.75 0.49 48.49
C GLY A 225 -5.61 2.01 48.42
N LEU A 226 -6.37 2.65 47.51
CA LEU A 226 -6.82 4.03 47.70
C LEU A 226 -8.03 4.07 48.67
N PRO A 227 -8.12 5.03 49.60
CA PRO A 227 -9.37 5.30 50.32
C PRO A 227 -10.30 6.18 49.47
N ALA A 228 -11.59 5.88 49.56
CA ALA A 228 -12.67 6.61 48.91
C ALA A 228 -12.91 8.00 49.54
N SER A 229 -13.27 8.97 48.70
CA SER A 229 -14.03 10.16 49.09
C SER A 229 -15.09 10.48 48.04
N PRO A 230 -16.22 11.12 48.43
CA PRO A 230 -17.48 11.04 47.70
C PRO A 230 -17.83 12.32 46.90
N CYS A 231 -18.68 12.08 45.91
CA CYS A 231 -19.69 12.94 45.26
C CYS A 231 -19.49 14.47 45.24
N ASP A 232 -19.56 15.06 44.04
CA ASP A 232 -20.61 16.05 43.81
C ASP A 232 -21.08 16.08 42.34
N SER A 233 -22.36 16.40 42.24
CA SER A 233 -23.28 16.48 41.12
C SER A 233 -23.16 17.76 40.30
N GLY A 234 -23.55 17.72 39.02
CA GLY A 234 -23.60 18.91 38.18
C GLY A 234 -24.15 18.64 36.78
N ILE A 235 -25.48 18.55 36.70
CA ILE A 235 -26.25 18.52 35.45
C ILE A 235 -26.32 19.95 34.89
N GLY A 236 -26.01 20.11 33.60
CA GLY A 236 -26.17 21.37 32.86
C GLY A 236 -26.38 21.11 31.38
N THR A 237 -27.65 21.13 30.96
CA THR A 237 -28.11 21.12 29.56
C THR A 237 -28.19 22.54 29.01
N GLU A 238 -27.65 22.80 27.81
CA GLU A 238 -28.06 23.90 26.89
C GLU A 238 -27.41 23.66 25.51
N LYS A 239 -28.18 23.31 24.47
CA LYS A 239 -28.82 24.17 23.44
C LYS A 239 -27.89 24.76 22.38
N GLY A 240 -28.15 24.36 21.13
CA GLY A 240 -28.39 25.27 20.00
C GLY A 240 -27.18 25.74 19.18
N GLY A 241 -27.25 25.58 17.86
CA GLY A 241 -26.28 26.24 16.96
C GLY A 241 -26.26 25.68 15.54
N GLN A 242 -27.38 25.82 14.83
CA GLN A 242 -27.45 25.64 13.38
C GLN A 242 -26.80 26.87 12.74
N GLN A 243 -25.76 26.68 11.91
CA GLN A 243 -25.20 27.77 11.12
C GLN A 243 -24.99 27.30 9.68
N THR A 244 -25.85 27.83 8.81
CA THR A 244 -25.75 27.80 7.35
C THR A 244 -25.17 29.11 6.84
N CYS A 245 -24.70 29.04 5.60
CA CYS A 245 -24.43 30.10 4.62
C CYS A 245 -23.03 30.75 4.61
N GLY A 246 -22.46 30.76 3.40
CA GLY A 246 -21.26 31.49 3.03
C GLY A 246 -20.79 31.09 1.64
N ASP A 247 -21.56 31.47 0.61
CA ASP A 247 -21.13 31.50 -0.80
C ASP A 247 -19.74 32.14 -0.94
N CYS A 248 -18.88 31.52 -1.77
CA CYS A 248 -17.79 32.21 -2.44
C CYS A 248 -17.69 31.71 -3.89
N THR A 249 -17.83 32.68 -4.79
CA THR A 249 -17.88 32.63 -6.24
C THR A 249 -16.58 32.14 -6.90
N PRO A 250 -16.64 31.74 -8.19
CA PRO A 250 -15.60 30.98 -8.86
C PRO A 250 -14.44 31.85 -9.34
N ILE A 251 -13.21 31.36 -9.13
CA ILE A 251 -12.01 31.91 -9.77
C ILE A 251 -11.94 31.35 -11.20
N THR A 252 -12.07 32.26 -12.15
CA THR A 252 -11.81 32.09 -13.58
C THR A 252 -10.36 31.71 -13.85
N GLY A 253 -10.16 30.71 -14.70
CA GLY A 253 -8.88 30.45 -15.35
C GLY A 253 -8.62 28.96 -15.53
N ILE A 254 -9.13 28.39 -16.63
CA ILE A 254 -8.53 27.32 -17.46
C ILE A 254 -9.57 26.94 -18.51
N THR A 255 -9.22 27.14 -19.77
CA THR A 255 -9.98 26.80 -20.97
C THR A 255 -9.97 25.28 -21.20
N PRO A 256 -11.10 24.63 -21.52
CA PRO A 256 -11.09 23.25 -21.97
C PRO A 256 -10.76 23.19 -23.46
N ARG A 257 -9.65 22.51 -23.82
CA ARG A 257 -9.39 22.07 -25.19
C ARG A 257 -10.45 21.03 -25.57
N ARG A 258 -11.33 21.40 -26.50
CA ARG A 258 -12.12 20.46 -27.29
C ARG A 258 -11.18 19.74 -28.27
N SER A 259 -11.18 18.42 -28.24
CA SER A 259 -10.79 17.61 -29.40
C SER A 259 -12.07 17.04 -30.01
N CYS A 260 -12.50 17.64 -31.11
CA CYS A 260 -13.41 16.98 -32.04
C CYS A 260 -12.60 15.95 -32.83
N GLY A 261 -13.07 14.70 -32.81
CA GLY A 261 -12.72 13.66 -33.78
C GLY A 261 -14.02 13.24 -34.46
N ASP A 262 -13.96 13.14 -35.78
CA ASP A 262 -15.07 12.94 -36.70
C ASP A 262 -15.77 11.56 -36.61
N ASP A 263 -16.97 11.55 -37.20
CA ASP A 263 -17.72 10.44 -37.79
C ASP A 263 -18.42 9.40 -36.90
N ALA A 264 -19.74 9.55 -36.78
CA ALA A 264 -20.69 8.72 -37.53
C ALA A 264 -22.16 9.07 -37.20
N GLY A 265 -23.00 9.26 -38.23
CA GLY A 265 -24.44 8.94 -38.13
C GLY A 265 -25.46 10.08 -38.21
N CYS A 266 -25.39 10.96 -39.20
CA CYS A 266 -26.54 11.80 -39.58
C CYS A 266 -27.39 11.11 -40.66
N ARG A 267 -28.47 10.41 -40.27
CA ARG A 267 -29.60 10.12 -41.15
C ARG A 267 -30.54 11.33 -41.16
N ARG A 268 -30.73 11.95 -42.33
CA ARG A 268 -31.74 12.99 -42.56
C ARG A 268 -33.13 12.33 -42.71
N PRO A 269 -34.22 12.93 -42.21
CA PRO A 269 -35.57 12.60 -42.66
C PRO A 269 -35.91 13.36 -43.95
N SER A 270 -36.50 12.64 -44.91
CA SER A 270 -37.02 13.17 -46.17
C SER A 270 -38.25 14.06 -45.95
N PRO A 271 -38.42 15.16 -46.70
CA PRO A 271 -39.71 15.84 -46.79
C PRO A 271 -40.54 15.27 -47.94
N ASN A 272 -41.81 14.94 -47.66
CA ASN A 272 -42.84 14.75 -48.69
C ASN A 272 -43.14 16.10 -49.37
N PRO A 273 -43.49 16.12 -50.66
CA PRO A 273 -44.89 16.43 -50.97
C PRO A 273 -45.46 15.69 -52.20
N ALA A 274 -46.76 15.93 -52.40
CA ALA A 274 -47.68 15.45 -53.44
C ALA A 274 -47.19 15.59 -54.89
#